data_AF-A0A533RU29-F1
#
_entry.id   AF-A0A533RU29-F1
#
_cell.length_a   1.000
_cell.length_b   1.000
_cell.length_c   1.000
_cell.angle_alpha   90.00
_cell.angle_beta   90.00
_cell.angle_gamma   90.00
#
_symmetry.space_group_name_H-M   'P 1'
#
loop_
_entity.id
_entity.type
_entity.pdbx_description
1 polymer ?
#
loop_
_entity_poly.entity_id
_entity_poly.type
_entity_poly.pdbx_seq_one_letter_code
_entity_poly.pdbx_strand_id
1 'polypeptide(L)'
;MKDFFHKFKNVYPLTIKSWQSDNGSENLGEFDDQLKRDGIPHYFSYPRCPKINTYIERYNRTIQEEFIDNNLDIIYDKPLFHQRLAAYLVFYNTQRPHKSLQLKSPVEYLIDKGGMSQKSLTYAVLWGG
;
A
#
# COMPACT_ATOMS: atom_id res chain seq x y z
N MET A 1 -13.10 -6.40 5.92
CA MET A 1 -12.26 -5.17 5.97
C MET A 1 -11.45 -5.07 7.27
N LYS A 2 -12.04 -5.44 8.41
CA LYS A 2 -11.39 -5.49 9.72
C LYS A 2 -10.08 -6.30 9.76
N ASP A 3 -10.04 -7.49 9.18
CA ASP A 3 -8.82 -8.33 9.17
C ASP A 3 -7.66 -7.67 8.43
N PHE A 4 -7.95 -7.04 7.29
CA PHE A 4 -6.96 -6.30 6.53
C PHE A 4 -6.41 -5.12 7.34
N PHE A 5 -7.29 -4.37 8.01
CA PHE A 5 -6.88 -3.26 8.86
C PHE A 5 -5.96 -3.71 10.00
N HIS A 6 -6.25 -4.83 10.68
CA HIS A 6 -5.36 -5.37 11.72
C HIS A 6 -4.00 -5.76 11.17
N LYS A 7 -3.97 -6.45 10.02
CA LYS A 7 -2.71 -6.80 9.34
C LYS A 7 -1.93 -5.54 8.94
N PHE A 8 -2.62 -4.54 8.41
CA PHE A 8 -2.03 -3.26 8.01
C PHE A 8 -1.42 -2.52 9.20
N LYS A 9 -2.12 -2.47 10.34
CA LYS A 9 -1.62 -1.86 11.58
C LYS A 9 -0.31 -2.46 12.06
N ASN A 10 -0.08 -3.75 11.82
CA ASN A 10 1.15 -4.44 12.23
C ASN A 10 2.36 -4.14 11.34
N VAL A 11 2.13 -3.69 10.10
CA VAL A 11 3.21 -3.45 9.12
C VAL A 11 3.40 -1.98 8.80
N TYR A 12 2.39 -1.14 9.02
CA TYR A 12 2.47 0.29 8.74
C TYR A 12 3.25 1.00 9.85
N PRO A 13 4.37 1.67 9.53
CA PRO A 13 5.33 2.17 10.51
C PRO A 13 4.90 3.50 11.17
N LEU A 14 3.74 4.03 10.80
CA LEU A 14 3.25 5.35 11.22
C LEU A 14 1.89 5.27 11.91
N THR A 15 1.57 6.34 12.63
CA THR A 15 0.22 6.53 13.17
C THR A 15 -0.77 6.80 12.03
N ILE A 16 -1.77 5.95 11.93
CA ILE A 16 -2.90 6.14 11.01
C ILE A 16 -3.74 7.31 11.53
N LYS A 17 -3.76 8.42 10.80
CA LYS A 17 -4.50 9.64 11.19
C LYS A 17 -5.96 9.62 10.75
N SER A 18 -6.25 8.87 9.69
CA SER A 18 -7.59 8.72 9.12
C SER A 18 -7.62 7.51 8.20
N TRP A 19 -8.82 6.97 7.99
CA TRP A 19 -9.06 5.88 7.05
C TRP A 19 -10.06 6.34 5.99
N GLN A 20 -9.82 6.01 4.72
CA GLN A 20 -10.76 6.30 3.65
C GLN A 20 -11.07 5.03 2.86
N SER A 21 -12.35 4.75 2.64
CA SER A 21 -12.81 3.65 1.78
C SER A 21 -14.07 4.02 1.00
N ASP A 22 -14.37 3.22 -0.02
CA ASP A 22 -15.68 3.26 -0.68
C ASP A 22 -16.77 2.71 0.26
N ASN A 23 -18.01 3.06 -0.03
CA ASN A 23 -19.20 2.77 0.77
C ASN A 23 -19.68 1.31 0.62
N GLY A 24 -18.75 0.36 0.54
CA GLY A 24 -19.04 -1.06 0.39
C GLY A 24 -19.75 -1.59 1.64
N SER A 25 -21.05 -1.85 1.52
CA SER A 25 -21.97 -2.18 2.62
C SER A 25 -21.60 -3.45 3.39
N GLU A 26 -20.82 -4.35 2.80
CA GLU A 26 -20.56 -5.71 3.31
C GLU A 26 -19.69 -5.78 4.57
N ASN A 27 -19.11 -4.67 5.04
CA ASN A 27 -18.27 -4.66 6.24
C ASN A 27 -18.36 -3.38 7.08
N LEU A 28 -19.30 -2.47 6.79
CA LEU A 28 -19.32 -1.13 7.37
C LEU A 28 -19.50 -1.14 8.89
N GLY A 29 -20.40 -1.95 9.44
CA GLY A 29 -20.72 -1.91 10.88
C GLY A 29 -19.53 -2.25 11.78
N GLU A 30 -19.04 -3.48 11.71
CA GLU A 30 -17.97 -3.93 12.61
C GLU A 30 -16.63 -3.21 12.38
N PHE A 31 -16.36 -2.78 11.14
CA PHE A 31 -15.15 -2.09 10.79
C PHE A 31 -15.17 -0.63 11.26
N ASP A 32 -16.28 0.08 11.08
CA ASP A 32 -16.45 1.45 11.56
C ASP A 32 -16.38 1.52 13.09
N ASP A 33 -16.95 0.53 13.79
CA ASP A 33 -16.80 0.39 15.23
C ASP A 33 -15.35 0.18 15.66
N GLN A 34 -14.57 -0.59 14.89
CA GLN A 34 -13.14 -0.76 15.18
C GLN A 34 -12.38 0.56 15.00
N LEU A 35 -12.63 1.30 13.92
CA LEU A 35 -11.99 2.59 13.68
C LEU A 35 -12.35 3.61 14.77
N LYS A 36 -13.60 3.63 15.23
CA LYS A 36 -14.04 4.46 16.37
C LYS A 36 -13.29 4.10 17.66
N ARG A 37 -13.15 2.80 17.98
CA ARG A 37 -12.37 2.34 19.16
C ARG A 37 -10.92 2.78 19.08
N ASP A 38 -10.35 2.75 17.87
CA ASP A 38 -8.96 3.15 17.62
C ASP A 38 -8.78 4.67 17.52
N GLY A 39 -9.87 5.45 17.58
CA GLY A 39 -9.83 6.92 17.46
C GLY A 39 -9.47 7.41 16.05
N ILE A 40 -9.72 6.61 15.01
CA ILE A 40 -9.38 6.90 13.62
C ILE A 40 -10.63 7.40 12.88
N PRO A 41 -10.65 8.66 12.41
CA PRO A 41 -11.73 9.17 11.56
C PRO A 41 -11.86 8.36 10.28
N HIS A 42 -13.09 7.91 10.00
CA HIS A 42 -13.43 7.17 8.79
C HIS A 42 -14.13 8.08 7.79
N TYR A 43 -13.58 8.18 6.58
CA TYR A 43 -14.13 8.96 5.48
C TYR A 43 -14.62 8.04 4.38
N PHE A 44 -15.87 8.20 3.98
CA PHE A 44 -16.38 7.57 2.77
C PHE A 44 -16.03 8.42 1.57
N SER A 45 -15.52 7.81 0.50
CA SER A 45 -15.38 8.50 -0.78
C SER A 45 -16.78 8.90 -1.27
N TYR A 46 -17.11 10.19 -1.24
CA TYR A 46 -18.32 10.69 -1.87
C TYR A 46 -18.28 10.38 -3.38
N PRO A 47 -19.43 10.08 -4.02
CA PRO A 47 -19.51 10.04 -5.47
C PRO A 47 -18.97 11.37 -6.01
N ARG A 48 -17.86 11.30 -6.77
CA ARG A 48 -17.06 12.43 -7.29
C ARG A 48 -15.92 12.95 -6.40
N CYS A 49 -15.12 12.06 -5.80
CA CYS A 49 -13.73 12.37 -5.40
C CYS A 49 -12.71 11.90 -6.45
N PRO A 50 -12.68 12.49 -7.67
CA PRO A 50 -11.89 11.98 -8.78
C PRO A 50 -10.40 11.92 -8.47
N LYS A 51 -9.85 12.88 -7.72
CA LYS A 51 -8.40 12.95 -7.46
C LYS A 51 -7.87 11.73 -6.72
N ILE A 52 -8.57 11.24 -5.69
CA ILE A 52 -8.11 10.11 -4.89
C ILE A 52 -8.27 8.80 -5.67
N ASN A 53 -9.41 8.65 -6.35
CA ASN A 53 -9.63 7.53 -7.25
C ASN A 53 -8.59 7.49 -8.36
N THR A 54 -8.18 8.63 -8.93
CA THR A 54 -7.12 8.70 -9.94
C THR A 54 -5.78 8.14 -9.43
N TYR A 55 -5.41 8.38 -8.17
CA TYR A 55 -4.18 7.80 -7.61
C TYR A 55 -4.28 6.29 -7.44
N ILE A 56 -5.42 5.79 -6.95
CA ILE A 56 -5.68 4.35 -6.77
C ILE A 56 -5.75 3.64 -8.13
N GLU A 57 -6.48 4.21 -9.09
CA GLU A 57 -6.58 3.72 -10.46
C GLU A 57 -5.21 3.66 -11.14
N ARG A 58 -4.40 4.71 -10.97
CA ARG A 58 -3.04 4.73 -11.52
C ARG A 58 -2.15 3.66 -10.89
N TYR A 59 -2.24 3.47 -9.57
CA TYR A 59 -1.52 2.42 -8.87
C TYR A 59 -1.93 1.03 -9.38
N ASN A 60 -3.24 0.76 -9.45
CA ASN A 60 -3.78 -0.51 -9.93
C ASN A 60 -3.37 -0.79 -11.38
N ARG A 61 -3.43 0.23 -12.25
CA ARG A 61 -2.97 0.13 -13.63
C ARG A 61 -1.48 -0.20 -13.71
N THR A 62 -0.64 0.42 -12.88
CA THR A 62 0.79 0.09 -12.84
C THR A 62 1.03 -1.36 -12.41
N ILE A 63 0.29 -1.89 -11.44
CA ILE A 63 0.39 -3.32 -11.07
C ILE A 63 -0.06 -4.20 -12.23
N GLN A 64 -1.15 -3.82 -12.91
CA GLN A 64 -1.67 -4.57 -14.05
C GLN A 64 -0.61 -4.67 -15.15
N GLU A 65 -0.11 -3.52 -15.62
CA GLU A 65 0.81 -3.42 -16.76
C GLU A 65 2.19 -4.01 -16.46
N GLU A 66 2.72 -3.80 -15.24
CA GLU A 66 4.09 -4.20 -14.92
C GLU A 66 4.18 -5.63 -14.38
N PHE A 67 3.15 -6.11 -13.68
CA PHE A 67 3.16 -7.42 -13.05
C PHE A 67 2.13 -8.37 -13.65
N ILE A 68 0.83 -8.06 -13.59
CA ILE A 68 -0.23 -9.02 -13.88
C ILE A 68 -0.18 -9.47 -15.34
N ASP A 69 -0.05 -8.54 -16.28
CA ASP A 69 -0.04 -8.84 -17.73
C ASP A 69 1.13 -9.77 -18.12
N ASN A 70 2.26 -9.66 -17.40
CA ASN A 70 3.46 -10.48 -17.62
C ASN A 70 3.44 -11.83 -16.88
N ASN A 71 2.46 -12.06 -16.00
CA ASN A 71 2.37 -13.24 -15.13
C ASN A 71 0.99 -13.94 -15.25
N LEU A 72 0.29 -13.74 -16.37
CA LEU A 72 -1.01 -14.38 -16.64
C LEU A 72 -0.91 -15.91 -16.73
N ASP A 73 0.26 -16.43 -17.10
CA ASP A 73 0.55 -17.87 -17.18
C ASP A 73 0.50 -18.56 -15.81
N ILE A 74 0.91 -17.85 -14.74
CA ILE A 74 0.94 -18.38 -13.37
C ILE A 74 -0.30 -18.01 -12.54
N ILE A 75 -1.29 -17.32 -13.11
CA ILE A 75 -2.47 -16.83 -12.38
C ILE A 75 -3.32 -17.96 -11.75
N TYR A 76 -3.27 -19.15 -12.34
CA TYR A 76 -3.99 -20.34 -11.87
C TYR A 76 -3.29 -21.02 -10.68
N ASP A 77 -1.98 -20.83 -10.53
CA ASP A 77 -1.20 -21.27 -9.36
C ASP A 77 -1.18 -20.15 -8.32
N LYS A 78 -2.24 -20.11 -7.49
CA LYS A 78 -2.41 -19.06 -6.47
C LYS A 78 -1.21 -18.94 -5.51
N PRO A 79 -0.65 -20.02 -4.94
CA PRO A 79 0.57 -19.92 -4.13
C PRO A 79 1.73 -19.24 -4.85
N LEU A 80 2.05 -19.67 -6.07
CA LEU A 80 3.15 -19.11 -6.85
C LEU A 80 2.87 -17.65 -7.23
N PHE A 81 1.65 -17.34 -7.69
CA PHE A 81 1.24 -16.00 -8.03
C PHE A 81 1.36 -15.04 -6.84
N HIS A 82 0.86 -15.44 -5.66
CA HIS A 82 0.97 -14.63 -4.45
C HIS A 82 2.43 -14.40 -4.03
N GLN A 83 3.28 -15.43 -4.14
CA GLN A 83 4.70 -15.28 -3.84
C GLN A 83 5.38 -14.27 -4.78
N ARG A 84 5.11 -14.37 -6.08
CA ARG A 84 5.65 -13.45 -7.10
C ARG A 84 5.13 -12.04 -6.93
N LEU A 85 3.84 -11.89 -6.63
CA LEU A 85 3.22 -10.60 -6.36
C LEU A 85 3.81 -9.96 -5.11
N ALA A 86 4.03 -10.73 -4.03
CA ALA A 86 4.66 -10.22 -2.83
C ALA A 86 6.08 -9.71 -3.10
N ALA A 87 6.89 -10.46 -3.86
CA ALA A 87 8.23 -10.03 -4.26
C ALA A 87 8.18 -8.74 -5.11
N TYR A 88 7.24 -8.66 -6.05
CA TYR A 88 7.04 -7.46 -6.86
C TYR A 88 6.63 -6.25 -6.00
N LEU A 89 5.73 -6.42 -5.02
CA LEU A 89 5.33 -5.35 -4.12
C LEU A 89 6.48 -4.86 -3.22
N VAL A 90 7.39 -5.74 -2.81
CA VAL A 90 8.62 -5.34 -2.10
C VAL A 90 9.49 -4.48 -3.02
N PHE A 91 9.73 -4.90 -4.26
CA PHE A 91 10.46 -4.11 -5.26
C PHE A 91 9.79 -2.75 -5.50
N TYR A 92 8.47 -2.74 -5.72
CA TYR A 92 7.69 -1.53 -5.97
C TYR A 92 7.86 -0.49 -4.85
N ASN A 93 7.78 -0.93 -3.60
CA ASN A 93 7.82 -0.02 -2.45
C ASN A 93 9.23 0.41 -2.07
N THR A 94 10.26 -0.39 -2.36
CA THR A 94 11.62 -0.17 -1.84
C THR A 94 12.63 0.28 -2.88
N GLN A 95 12.43 -0.06 -4.16
CA GLN A 95 13.45 0.11 -5.21
C GLN A 95 12.94 0.78 -6.48
N ARG A 96 11.65 0.60 -6.83
CA ARG A 96 11.10 1.14 -8.07
C ARG A 96 11.16 2.67 -8.07
N PRO A 97 11.75 3.34 -9.07
CA PRO A 97 11.81 4.79 -9.12
C PRO A 97 10.47 5.40 -9.58
N HIS A 98 9.98 6.41 -8.87
CA HIS A 98 8.75 7.13 -9.24
C HIS A 98 9.05 8.57 -9.69
N LYS A 99 8.69 8.91 -10.93
CA LYS A 99 8.87 10.28 -11.46
C LYS A 99 8.17 11.33 -10.59
N SER A 100 6.99 11.03 -10.05
CA SER A 100 6.26 11.92 -9.13
C SER A 100 6.94 12.10 -7.78
N LEU A 101 7.87 11.21 -7.41
CA LEU A 101 8.63 11.26 -6.16
C LEU A 101 10.12 11.63 -6.40
N GLN A 102 10.41 12.35 -7.50
CA GLN A 102 11.79 12.72 -7.86
C GLN A 102 12.72 11.51 -8.01
N LEU A 103 12.20 10.45 -8.65
CA LEU A 103 12.89 9.17 -8.88
C LEU A 103 13.17 8.34 -7.62
N LYS A 104 12.56 8.69 -6.48
CA LYS A 104 12.62 7.89 -5.26
C LYS A 104 11.59 6.78 -5.24
N SER A 105 11.86 5.72 -4.48
CA SER A 105 10.86 4.73 -4.10
C SER A 105 9.88 5.30 -3.07
N PRO A 106 8.69 4.70 -2.90
CA PRO A 106 7.74 5.10 -1.86
C PRO A 106 8.35 5.11 -0.46
N VAL A 107 9.17 4.11 -0.11
CA VAL A 107 9.85 4.01 1.19
C VAL A 107 10.88 5.11 1.37
N GLU A 108 11.73 5.37 0.38
CA GLU A 108 12.72 6.45 0.43
C GLU A 108 12.05 7.81 0.62
N TYR A 109 10.97 8.06 -0.12
CA TYR A 109 10.19 9.28 0.01
C TYR A 109 9.61 9.44 1.42
N LEU A 110 9.12 8.35 2.03
CA LEU A 110 8.61 8.38 3.40
C LEU A 110 9.72 8.70 4.40
N ILE A 111 10.91 8.12 4.27
CA ILE A 111 12.05 8.39 5.15
C ILE A 111 12.44 9.87 5.07
N ASP A 112 12.58 10.40 3.86
CA ASP A 112 12.97 11.79 3.62
C ASP A 112 11.97 12.81 4.16
N LYS A 113 10.67 12.48 4.13
CA LYS A 113 9.61 13.33 4.67
C LYS A 113 9.37 13.14 6.17
N GLY A 114 10.22 12.37 6.85
CA GLY A 114 10.11 12.11 8.29
C GLY A 114 8.99 11.14 8.66
N GLY A 115 8.46 10.41 7.67
CA GLY A 115 7.44 9.38 7.82
C GLY A 115 7.99 8.01 8.23
N MET A 116 9.30 7.85 8.40
CA MET A 116 9.87 6.66 9.05
C MET A 116 11.04 7.07 9.92
N SER A 117 11.18 6.44 11.10
CA SER A 117 12.35 6.64 11.95
C SER A 117 13.62 6.35 11.14
N GLN A 118 14.59 7.26 11.15
CA GLN A 118 15.92 7.11 10.53
C GLN A 118 16.69 5.85 11.00
N LYS A 119 16.15 5.10 11.98
CA LYS A 119 16.69 3.83 12.47
C LYS A 119 16.36 2.62 11.58
N SER A 120 15.34 2.66 10.72
CA SER A 120 14.98 1.53 9.85
C SER A 120 15.97 1.30 8.69
N LEU A 121 16.92 2.22 8.47
CA LEU A 121 17.94 2.11 7.41
C LEU A 121 19.25 1.40 7.85
N THR A 122 19.38 0.92 9.10
CA THR A 122 20.68 0.39 9.57
C THR A 122 21.01 -1.06 9.20
N TYR A 123 20.19 -1.78 8.43
CA TYR A 123 20.55 -3.12 7.94
C TYR A 123 20.13 -3.38 6.49
N ALA A 124 20.69 -2.60 5.57
CA ALA A 124 20.89 -3.06 4.19
C ALA A 124 22.18 -2.42 3.68
N VAL A 125 23.28 -2.80 4.31
CA VAL A 125 24.63 -2.49 3.84
C VAL A 125 24.76 -3.07 2.43
N LEU A 126 24.93 -2.14 1.50
CA LEU A 126 25.49 -2.26 0.17
C LEU A 126 26.49 -3.42 0.08
N TRP A 127 26.21 -4.41 -0.77
CA TRP A 127 27.27 -5.25 -1.31
C TRP A 127 28.14 -4.38 -2.22
N GLY A 128 29.35 -4.11 -1.76
CA GLY A 128 30.42 -3.50 -2.53
C GLY A 128 31.17 -4.52 -3.39
N GLY A 129 32.01 -3.98 -4.27
CA GLY A 129 32.93 -4.70 -5.15
C GLY A 129 32.90 -4.18 -6.57
#